data_AF-A0A536HSK8-F1
#
_entry.id   AF-A0A536HSK8-F1
#
_cell.length_a   1.000
_cell.length_b   1.000
_cell.length_c   1.000
_cell.angle_alpha   90.00
_cell.angle_beta   90.00
_cell.angle_gamma   90.00
#
_symmetry.space_group_name_H-M   'P 1'
#
loop_
_entity.id
_entity.type
_entity.pdbx_description
1 polymer ?
#
loop_
_entity_poly.entity_id
_entity_poly.type
_entity_poly.pdbx_seq_one_letter_code
_entity_poly.pdbx_strand_id
1 'polypeptide(L)'
;YAGSQRYPVQWGGDAACTFEDMAASLRGALNWVMSGMCFSSFDMGGFFGLTRVTDPPDPELYVRWCQMGLLFSHARVHGHTSPREPWAYGARALEIFKRYANLRYRLLPYLYSAALDAASGIPLARPLVFDHPHDRTTYNIDDQY
;
A
#
# COMPACT_ATOMS: atom_id res chain seq x y z
N TYR A 1 7.06 17.25 -6.10
CA TYR A 1 7.91 18.39 -5.70
C TYR A 1 7.59 18.77 -4.26
N ALA A 2 8.49 19.41 -3.52
CA ALA A 2 8.21 19.85 -2.15
C ALA A 2 6.96 20.76 -2.11
N GLY A 3 6.02 20.48 -1.20
CA GLY A 3 4.73 21.17 -1.12
C GLY A 3 3.56 20.40 -1.76
N SER A 4 3.79 19.32 -2.50
CA SER A 4 2.70 18.52 -3.10
C SER A 4 1.83 17.81 -2.06
N GLN A 5 2.29 17.63 -0.82
CA GLN A 5 1.48 17.08 0.28
C GLN A 5 0.24 17.91 0.61
N ARG A 6 0.19 19.19 0.18
CA ARG A 6 -1.00 20.05 0.30
C ARG A 6 -2.18 19.55 -0.55
N TYR A 7 -1.91 18.69 -1.53
CA TYR A 7 -2.89 18.16 -2.47
C TYR A 7 -2.74 16.63 -2.57
N PRO A 8 -3.10 15.88 -1.51
CA PRO A 8 -3.11 14.42 -1.55
C PRO A 8 -4.23 13.91 -2.48
N VAL A 9 -4.20 12.66 -2.94
CA VAL A 9 -3.24 11.58 -2.61
C VAL A 9 -2.29 11.29 -3.79
N GLN A 10 -1.08 10.85 -3.49
CA GLN A 10 -0.12 10.37 -4.48
C GLN A 10 -0.06 8.85 -4.49
N TRP A 11 0.21 8.30 -5.66
CA TRP A 11 0.27 6.87 -5.92
C TRP A 11 1.63 6.48 -6.51
N GLY A 12 2.11 5.29 -6.13
CA GLY A 12 3.48 4.83 -6.33
C GLY A 12 3.92 4.49 -7.76
N GLY A 13 3.02 4.52 -8.75
CA GLY A 13 3.39 4.22 -10.14
C GLY A 13 3.03 2.81 -10.60
N ASP A 14 3.34 2.55 -11.86
CA ASP A 14 3.08 1.28 -12.56
C ASP A 14 4.03 0.19 -12.04
N ALA A 15 3.63 -0.53 -11.00
CA ALA A 15 4.40 -1.65 -10.47
C ALA A 15 4.18 -2.93 -11.29
N ALA A 16 5.21 -3.76 -11.44
CA ALA A 16 5.05 -5.09 -12.01
C ALA A 16 4.33 -6.05 -11.05
N CYS A 17 3.70 -7.08 -11.59
CA CYS A 17 3.03 -8.12 -10.82
C CYS A 17 4.05 -9.14 -10.25
N THR A 18 4.92 -8.70 -9.34
CA THR A 18 5.88 -9.56 -8.62
C THR A 18 5.96 -9.25 -7.12
N PHE A 19 6.52 -10.18 -6.35
CA PHE A 19 6.79 -9.95 -4.92
C PHE A 19 7.88 -8.90 -4.70
N GLU A 20 8.86 -8.83 -5.60
CA GLU A 20 9.92 -7.82 -5.58
C GLU A 20 9.32 -6.41 -5.72
N ASP A 21 8.37 -6.22 -6.63
CA ASP A 21 7.71 -4.94 -6.85
C ASP A 21 6.65 -4.63 -5.78
N MET A 22 6.07 -5.65 -5.13
CA MET A 22 5.28 -5.46 -3.91
C MET A 22 6.15 -4.85 -2.80
N ALA A 23 7.34 -5.41 -2.57
CA ALA A 23 8.28 -4.88 -1.58
C ALA A 23 8.82 -3.49 -2.00
N ALA A 24 9.11 -3.28 -3.29
CA ALA A 24 9.55 -1.98 -3.81
C ALA A 24 8.46 -0.92 -3.65
N SER A 25 7.19 -1.27 -3.83
CA SER A 25 6.05 -0.38 -3.61
C SER A 25 5.92 0.04 -2.15
N LEU A 26 6.12 -0.89 -1.21
CA LEU A 26 6.16 -0.56 0.23
C LEU A 26 7.33 0.38 0.53
N ARG A 27 8.55 0.04 0.11
CA ARG A 27 9.73 0.91 0.25
C ARG A 27 9.50 2.30 -0.32
N GLY A 28 8.96 2.39 -1.53
CA GLY A 28 8.66 3.66 -2.19
C GLY A 28 7.66 4.48 -1.39
N ALA A 29 6.60 3.84 -0.89
CA ALA A 29 5.60 4.50 -0.06
C ALA A 29 6.15 4.95 1.30
N LEU A 30 7.03 4.18 1.93
CA LEU A 30 7.70 4.55 3.20
C LEU A 30 8.69 5.71 3.00
N ASN A 31 9.46 5.70 1.92
CA ASN A 31 10.33 6.82 1.55
C ASN A 31 9.53 8.08 1.22
N TRP A 32 8.38 7.92 0.55
CA TRP A 32 7.47 9.03 0.25
C TRP A 32 6.99 9.71 1.52
N VAL A 33 6.56 8.95 2.53
CA VAL A 33 6.11 9.54 3.80
C VAL A 33 7.25 10.16 4.60
N MET A 34 8.44 9.55 4.60
CA MET A 34 9.65 10.13 5.19
C MET A 34 10.12 11.42 4.49
N SER A 35 9.62 11.68 3.28
CA SER A 35 9.91 12.90 2.50
C SER A 35 8.90 14.04 2.74
N GLY A 36 8.11 13.97 3.81
CA GLY A 36 7.18 15.04 4.23
C GLY A 36 5.75 14.90 3.67
N MET A 37 5.40 13.71 3.20
CA MET A 37 4.07 13.40 2.64
C MET A 37 3.30 12.56 3.66
N CYS A 38 2.00 12.80 3.81
CA CYS A 38 1.22 12.10 4.87
C CYS A 38 0.37 10.95 4.35
N PHE A 39 0.14 10.90 3.04
CA PHE A 39 -0.73 9.93 2.38
C PHE A 39 -0.03 9.34 1.17
N SER A 40 -0.27 8.05 0.94
CA SER A 40 0.29 7.28 -0.17
C SER A 40 -0.61 6.10 -0.52
N SER A 41 -0.56 5.70 -1.79
CA SER A 41 -1.27 4.56 -2.35
C SER A 41 -0.36 3.79 -3.31
N PHE A 42 -0.70 2.53 -3.56
CA PHE A 42 -0.10 1.69 -4.60
C PHE A 42 -1.17 0.74 -5.12
N ASP A 43 -0.94 0.14 -6.29
CA ASP A 43 -1.90 -0.77 -6.89
C ASP A 43 -1.76 -2.16 -6.29
N MET A 44 -2.76 -2.55 -5.51
CA MET A 44 -2.80 -3.87 -4.88
C MET A 44 -2.88 -4.94 -5.97
N GLY A 45 -1.86 -5.80 -6.02
CA GLY A 45 -1.68 -6.82 -7.06
C GLY A 45 -0.85 -6.36 -8.27
N GLY A 46 -0.30 -5.14 -8.26
CA GLY A 46 0.52 -4.61 -9.35
C GLY A 46 -0.28 -4.13 -10.55
N PHE A 47 0.36 -3.37 -11.44
CA PHE A 47 -0.25 -2.75 -12.60
C PHE A 47 -0.16 -3.62 -13.87
N PHE A 48 1.03 -4.16 -14.17
CA PHE A 48 1.28 -4.92 -15.41
C PHE A 48 2.05 -6.23 -15.16
N GLY A 49 1.88 -7.22 -16.04
CA GLY A 49 2.59 -8.50 -15.96
C GLY A 49 4.02 -8.44 -16.54
N LEU A 50 4.95 -9.24 -16.01
CA LEU A 50 6.35 -9.23 -16.46
C LEU A 50 6.61 -9.97 -17.77
N THR A 51 6.07 -11.18 -17.95
CA THR A 51 6.31 -11.97 -19.18
C THR A 51 5.52 -11.39 -20.35
N ARG A 52 4.24 -11.08 -20.13
CA ARG A 52 3.42 -10.24 -20.99
C ARG A 52 2.80 -9.16 -20.14
N VAL A 53 2.71 -7.94 -20.69
CA VAL A 53 2.04 -6.80 -20.05
C VAL A 53 0.60 -7.12 -19.60
N THR A 54 -0.05 -8.08 -20.28
CA THR A 54 -1.42 -8.53 -20.00
C THR A 54 -1.52 -9.62 -18.94
N ASP A 55 -0.40 -10.18 -18.48
CA ASP A 55 -0.46 -11.27 -17.50
C ASP A 55 -1.03 -10.75 -16.17
N PRO A 56 -1.95 -11.48 -15.53
CA PRO A 56 -2.41 -11.16 -14.19
C PRO A 56 -1.32 -11.50 -13.15
N PRO A 57 -1.36 -10.88 -11.95
CA PRO A 57 -0.63 -11.41 -10.82
C PRO A 57 -1.11 -12.82 -10.48
N ASP A 58 -0.22 -13.64 -9.93
CA ASP A 58 -0.62 -14.89 -9.30
C ASP A 58 -1.62 -14.62 -8.15
N PRO A 59 -2.65 -15.47 -7.92
CA PRO A 59 -3.61 -15.28 -6.83
C PRO A 59 -2.98 -15.11 -5.45
N GLU A 60 -1.86 -15.78 -5.14
CA GLU A 60 -1.16 -15.59 -3.88
C GLU A 60 -0.59 -14.16 -3.78
N LEU A 61 0.12 -13.72 -4.82
CA LEU A 61 0.67 -12.36 -4.87
C LEU A 61 -0.45 -11.32 -4.71
N TYR A 62 -1.55 -11.47 -5.45
CA TYR A 62 -2.71 -10.59 -5.37
C TYR A 62 -3.23 -10.47 -3.93
N VAL A 63 -3.43 -11.62 -3.26
CA VAL A 63 -3.92 -11.66 -1.88
C VAL A 63 -2.94 -10.99 -0.92
N ARG A 64 -1.64 -11.30 -0.99
CA ARG A 64 -0.62 -10.72 -0.11
C ARG A 64 -0.55 -9.20 -0.25
N TRP A 65 -0.60 -8.71 -1.48
CA TRP A 65 -0.58 -7.28 -1.73
C TRP A 65 -1.87 -6.59 -1.25
N CYS A 66 -3.02 -7.23 -1.42
CA CYS A 66 -4.28 -6.72 -0.88
C CYS A 66 -4.28 -6.64 0.66
N GLN A 67 -3.74 -7.65 1.34
CA GLN A 67 -3.59 -7.64 2.81
C GLN A 67 -2.76 -6.43 3.28
N MET A 68 -1.66 -6.15 2.59
CA MET A 68 -0.82 -4.99 2.85
C MET A 68 -1.54 -3.67 2.56
N GLY A 69 -2.10 -3.50 1.36
CA GLY A 69 -2.68 -2.24 0.92
C GLY A 69 -4.00 -1.86 1.62
N LEU A 70 -4.80 -2.84 2.05
CA LEU A 70 -6.02 -2.58 2.82
C LEU A 70 -5.74 -2.03 4.23
N LEU A 71 -4.53 -2.20 4.75
CA LEU A 71 -4.06 -1.63 6.01
C LEU A 71 -3.23 -0.35 5.83
N PHE A 72 -3.01 0.08 4.59
CA PHE A 72 -2.25 1.28 4.27
C PHE A 72 -3.14 2.54 4.21
N SER A 73 -2.57 3.72 3.92
CA SER A 73 -3.36 4.97 3.97
C SER A 73 -4.54 4.97 2.99
N HIS A 74 -4.31 4.58 1.74
CA HIS A 74 -5.32 4.49 0.68
C HIS A 74 -5.20 3.13 0.01
N ALA A 75 -6.35 2.52 -0.29
CA ALA A 75 -6.42 1.19 -0.87
C ALA A 75 -7.06 1.27 -2.25
N ARG A 76 -6.35 0.79 -3.28
CA ARG A 76 -6.81 0.77 -4.66
C ARG A 76 -6.45 -0.56 -5.32
N VAL A 77 -7.43 -1.17 -5.98
CA VAL A 77 -7.20 -2.23 -6.96
C VAL A 77 -7.25 -1.59 -8.35
N HIS A 78 -6.13 -1.60 -9.06
CA HIS A 78 -6.03 -1.05 -10.41
C HIS A 78 -4.95 -1.83 -11.18
N GLY A 79 -5.16 -1.98 -12.48
CA GLY A 79 -4.32 -2.79 -13.35
C GLY A 79 -4.55 -2.40 -14.80
N HIS A 80 -3.60 -2.76 -15.65
CA HIS A 80 -3.59 -2.33 -17.04
C HIS A 80 -4.66 -3.03 -17.88
N THR A 81 -4.58 -4.35 -18.01
CA THR A 81 -5.38 -5.14 -18.98
C THR A 81 -6.00 -6.40 -18.38
N SER A 82 -5.39 -6.95 -17.32
CA SER A 82 -5.98 -8.06 -16.57
C SER A 82 -6.90 -7.55 -15.44
N PRO A 83 -7.98 -8.27 -15.12
CA PRO A 83 -8.89 -7.92 -14.02
C PRO A 83 -8.16 -7.72 -12.68
N ARG A 84 -8.71 -6.87 -11.82
CA ARG A 84 -8.19 -6.63 -10.45
C ARG A 84 -9.23 -6.80 -9.37
N GLU A 85 -10.44 -7.14 -9.78
CA GLU A 85 -11.53 -7.48 -8.90
C GLU A 85 -11.25 -8.82 -8.22
N PRO A 86 -11.50 -8.92 -6.90
CA PRO A 86 -11.06 -10.07 -6.12
C PRO A 86 -11.71 -11.40 -6.52
N TRP A 87 -12.88 -11.37 -7.18
CA TRP A 87 -13.53 -12.57 -7.69
C TRP A 87 -12.84 -13.17 -8.92
N ALA A 88 -11.99 -12.42 -9.62
CA ALA A 88 -11.19 -12.93 -10.74
C ALA A 88 -10.09 -13.92 -10.29
N TYR A 89 -9.75 -13.92 -9.00
CA TYR A 89 -8.67 -14.72 -8.40
C TYR A 89 -9.21 -15.93 -7.60
N GLY A 90 -10.48 -16.27 -7.78
CA GLY A 90 -11.13 -17.42 -7.15
C GLY A 90 -11.75 -17.14 -5.78
N ALA A 91 -12.56 -18.08 -5.30
CA ALA A 91 -13.36 -17.92 -4.08
C ALA A 91 -12.51 -17.63 -2.83
N ARG A 92 -11.32 -18.25 -2.74
CA ARG A 92 -10.42 -18.06 -1.60
C ARG A 92 -9.83 -16.65 -1.56
N ALA A 93 -9.43 -16.10 -2.72
CA ALA A 93 -8.93 -14.73 -2.79
C ALA A 93 -10.02 -13.72 -2.42
N LEU A 94 -11.24 -13.92 -2.92
CA LEU A 94 -12.41 -13.11 -2.56
C LEU A 94 -12.71 -13.13 -1.06
N GLU A 95 -12.68 -14.31 -0.44
CA GLU A 95 -12.89 -14.47 1.01
C GLU A 95 -11.86 -13.66 1.82
N ILE A 96 -10.57 -13.79 1.48
CA ILE A 96 -9.50 -13.09 2.17
C ILE A 96 -9.60 -11.58 1.94
N PHE A 97 -9.83 -11.13 0.71
CA PHE A 97 -10.03 -9.72 0.40
C PHE A 97 -11.16 -9.13 1.24
N LYS A 98 -12.33 -9.78 1.27
CA LYS A 98 -13.48 -9.34 2.08
C LYS A 98 -13.15 -9.24 3.56
N ARG A 99 -12.38 -10.19 4.11
CA ARG A 99 -11.94 -10.16 5.52
C ARG A 99 -11.15 -8.89 5.83
N TYR A 100 -10.16 -8.54 5.00
CA TYR A 100 -9.32 -7.36 5.22
C TYR A 100 -10.05 -6.05 4.89
N ALA A 101 -10.93 -6.05 3.89
CA ALA A 101 -11.78 -4.90 3.59
C ALA A 101 -12.72 -4.58 4.78
N ASN A 102 -13.36 -5.61 5.34
CA ASN A 102 -14.18 -5.45 6.53
C ASN A 102 -13.36 -5.01 7.76
N LEU A 103 -12.12 -5.51 7.92
CA LEU A 103 -11.22 -5.03 8.96
C LEU A 103 -10.90 -3.54 8.78
N ARG A 104 -10.57 -3.10 7.56
CA ARG A 104 -10.33 -1.69 7.25
C ARG A 104 -11.55 -0.82 7.61
N TYR A 105 -12.76 -1.24 7.23
CA TYR A 105 -13.98 -0.50 7.58
C TYR A 105 -14.22 -0.44 9.09
N ARG A 106 -13.92 -1.51 9.84
CA ARG A 106 -13.97 -1.49 11.31
C ARG A 106 -12.94 -0.55 11.92
N LEU A 107 -11.78 -0.41 11.29
CA LEU A 107 -10.71 0.51 11.71
C LEU A 107 -10.90 1.94 11.18
N LEU A 108 -11.90 2.21 10.34
CA LEU A 108 -12.07 3.51 9.71
C LEU A 108 -12.14 4.69 10.71
N PRO A 109 -12.78 4.57 11.89
CA PRO A 109 -12.71 5.62 12.91
C PRO A 109 -11.28 5.93 13.34
N TYR A 110 -10.46 4.90 13.60
CA TYR A 110 -9.05 5.04 13.94
C TYR A 110 -8.24 5.64 12.78
N LEU A 111 -8.39 5.08 11.57
CA LEU A 111 -7.67 5.54 10.38
C LEU A 111 -7.99 7.01 10.06
N TYR A 112 -9.25 7.42 10.22
CA TYR A 112 -9.65 8.80 10.00
C TYR A 112 -9.12 9.73 11.08
N SER A 113 -9.18 9.33 12.36
CA SER A 113 -8.58 10.10 13.45
C SER A 113 -7.07 10.29 13.26
N ALA A 114 -6.33 9.22 12.95
CA ALA A 114 -4.90 9.31 12.69
C ALA A 114 -4.58 10.13 11.43
N ALA A 115 -5.48 10.15 10.43
CA ALA A 115 -5.32 11.01 9.25
C ALA A 115 -5.42 12.51 9.57
N LEU A 116 -6.02 12.91 10.70
CA LEU A 116 -6.05 14.31 11.12
C LEU A 116 -4.66 14.82 11.56
N ASP A 117 -3.81 13.93 12.08
CA ASP A 117 -2.44 14.26 12.48
C ASP A 117 -1.54 14.61 11.28
N ALA A 118 -1.99 14.32 10.06
CA ALA A 118 -1.35 14.75 8.83
C ALA A 118 -1.21 16.28 8.74
N ALA A 119 -2.11 17.04 9.38
CA ALA A 119 -2.00 18.49 9.46
C ALA A 119 -0.74 18.95 10.23
N SER A 120 -0.25 18.11 11.14
CA SER A 120 1.01 18.28 11.88
C SER A 120 2.19 17.56 11.24
N GLY A 121 2.02 17.01 10.03
CA GLY A 121 3.07 16.31 9.30
C GLY A 121 3.31 14.85 9.73
N ILE A 122 2.39 14.26 10.49
CA ILE A 122 2.49 12.86 10.92
C ILE A 122 1.79 11.96 9.88
N PRO A 123 2.50 11.04 9.20
CA PRO A 123 1.90 10.15 8.22
C PRO A 123 1.12 9.01 8.88
N LEU A 124 0.13 8.47 8.17
CA LEU A 124 -0.70 7.38 8.68
C LEU A 124 0.05 6.04 8.78
N ALA A 125 0.83 5.71 7.75
CA ALA A 125 1.68 4.52 7.71
C ALA A 125 3.13 4.98 7.91
N ARG A 126 3.79 4.50 8.96
CA ARG A 126 5.04 5.09 9.45
C ARG A 126 6.12 4.02 9.50
N PRO A 127 7.27 4.17 8.82
CA PRO A 127 8.36 3.23 9.04
C PRO A 127 8.77 3.29 10.51
N LEU A 128 9.21 2.17 11.08
CA LEU A 128 9.50 2.06 12.52
C LEU A 128 10.46 3.15 13.03
N VAL A 129 11.42 3.56 12.21
CA VAL A 129 12.38 4.63 12.53
C VAL A 129 11.72 6.00 12.77
N PHE A 130 10.51 6.22 12.24
CA PHE A 130 9.75 7.45 12.47
C PHE A 130 9.34 7.56 13.95
N ASP A 131 8.83 6.48 14.53
CA ASP A 131 8.40 6.43 15.94
C ASP A 131 9.58 6.11 16.90
N HIS A 132 10.64 5.48 16.40
CA HIS A 132 11.77 5.01 17.18
C HIS A 132 13.13 5.50 16.63
N PRO A 133 13.36 6.82 16.49
CA PRO A 133 14.52 7.37 15.80
C PRO A 133 15.87 7.06 16.49
N HIS A 134 15.85 6.73 17.79
CA HIS A 134 17.03 6.39 18.57
C HIS A 134 17.36 4.90 18.56
N ASP A 135 16.44 4.05 18.08
CA ASP A 135 16.69 2.62 17.93
C ASP A 135 17.28 2.32 16.55
N ARG A 136 18.60 2.09 16.52
CA ARG A 136 19.34 1.78 15.28
C ARG A 136 18.88 0.49 14.61
N THR A 137 18.20 -0.41 15.31
CA THR A 137 17.69 -1.65 14.71
C THR A 137 16.57 -1.38 13.71
N THR A 138 15.89 -0.23 13.82
CA THR A 138 14.78 0.16 12.94
C THR A 138 15.21 0.75 11.61
N TYR A 139 16.48 1.13 11.46
CA TYR A 139 16.95 1.96 10.33
C TYR A 139 16.89 1.23 8.99
N ASN A 140 17.02 -0.11 9.02
CA ASN A 140 17.05 -0.94 7.82
C ASN A 140 15.80 -1.83 7.70
N ILE A 141 14.77 -1.60 8.53
CA ILE A 141 13.50 -2.35 8.44
C ILE A 141 12.62 -1.66 7.39
N ASP A 142 12.39 -2.34 6.27
CA ASP A 142 11.64 -1.85 5.13
C ASP A 142 10.43 -2.71 4.74
N ASP A 143 10.17 -3.76 5.51
CA ASP A 143 9.07 -4.72 5.33
C ASP A 143 7.91 -4.55 6.34
N GLN A 144 8.01 -3.53 7.21
CA GLN A 144 7.06 -3.23 8.29
C GLN A 144 6.87 -1.71 8.45
N TYR A 145 5.72 -1.32 9.02
CA TYR A 145 5.31 0.06 9.30
C TYR A 145 4.25 0.12 10.41
#